data_AF-A0A0W0S207-F1
#
_entry.id   AF-A0A0W0S207-F1
#
_cell.length_a   1.000
_cell.length_b   1.000
_cell.length_c   1.000
_cell.angle_alpha   90.00
_cell.angle_beta   90.00
_cell.angle_gamma   90.00
#
_symmetry.space_group_name_H-M   'P 1'
#
loop_
_entity.id
_entity.type
_entity.pdbx_description
1 polymer ?
#
loop_
_entity_poly.entity_id
_entity_poly.type
_entity_poly.pdbx_seq_one_letter_code
_entity_poly.pdbx_strand_id
1 'polypeptide(L)'
;MPICTQTTQISPSANSLIVCAGTVTCRDVKGMGAGFLVFKKFFNQDMHIEKGKWSDHLNEILEDYHQDKKPVPPYIRIAKQDSYTGGVATVPVYSANKEQQEELISQYKAAIKGAIDDAIHLQQPLYLQPLGIGVYGWPPALAAQLFAEVISEADPEDKLAITIPIHAQDPKSNDKIFEATLKQALDEKQRTLTITTTAASKKPSPVTEVIKESLPLFVENQPDSGEVTRTTAVGNKRQTDLTFIVDTLINNIETPTGKRWTSGKDSEKVSNLKTLRDAMANTPHEAWSSSESDFIEQIRSVCQKKRNVLHFWATPASVSEFETLLDEKGFTPSNVKNTTLK
;
A
#
# COMPACT_ATOMS: atom_id res chain seq x y z
N MET A 1 10.94 21.03 19.06
CA MET A 1 10.51 19.66 19.41
C MET A 1 10.83 18.75 18.24
N PRO A 2 11.27 17.50 18.46
CA PRO A 2 11.82 16.71 17.37
C PRO A 2 10.73 16.29 16.38
N ILE A 3 11.01 16.45 15.08
CA ILE A 3 10.40 15.63 14.04
C ILE A 3 11.12 14.28 14.10
N CYS A 4 10.37 13.19 14.18
CA CYS A 4 10.95 11.87 14.17
C CYS A 4 10.24 10.93 13.19
N THR A 5 11.04 10.06 12.58
CA THR A 5 10.54 8.83 11.97
C THR A 5 10.74 7.68 12.94
N GLN A 6 9.79 6.74 12.93
CA GLN A 6 9.75 5.68 13.92
C GLN A 6 9.37 4.35 13.31
N THR A 7 10.16 3.32 13.57
CA THR A 7 9.84 1.96 13.11
C THR A 7 8.71 1.34 13.94
N THR A 8 7.92 0.47 13.30
CA THR A 8 6.62 -0.11 13.74
C THR A 8 6.47 -0.69 15.15
N GLN A 9 7.52 -0.73 15.96
CA GLN A 9 7.42 -1.27 17.32
C GLN A 9 6.93 -0.25 18.36
N ILE A 10 6.79 1.03 18.00
CA ILE A 10 6.45 2.06 18.98
C ILE A 10 5.09 2.70 18.64
N SER A 11 4.25 2.80 19.67
CA SER A 11 2.90 3.37 19.59
C SER A 11 2.94 4.90 19.68
N PRO A 12 1.91 5.61 19.17
CA PRO A 12 1.77 7.05 19.37
C PRO A 12 1.90 7.43 20.84
N SER A 13 2.57 8.56 21.14
CA SER A 13 2.62 9.12 22.49
C SER A 13 1.22 9.33 23.07
N ALA A 14 1.04 9.22 24.38
CA ALA A 14 -0.22 9.57 25.02
C ALA A 14 -0.67 10.99 24.63
N ASN A 15 -1.98 11.21 24.52
CA ASN A 15 -2.56 12.48 24.10
C ASN A 15 -2.22 12.94 22.67
N SER A 16 -1.77 12.04 21.77
CA SER A 16 -1.48 12.44 20.39
C SER A 16 -2.74 12.63 19.56
N LEU A 17 -2.67 13.58 18.63
CA LEU A 17 -3.53 13.63 17.45
C LEU A 17 -3.02 12.60 16.44
N ILE A 18 -3.80 11.56 16.18
CA ILE A 18 -3.47 10.50 15.22
C ILE A 18 -4.16 10.82 13.90
N VAL A 19 -3.36 11.01 12.84
CA VAL A 19 -3.85 11.33 11.51
C VAL A 19 -3.46 10.26 10.50
N CYS A 20 -4.48 9.73 9.84
CA CYS A 20 -4.36 8.69 8.82
C CYS A 20 -4.87 9.20 7.48
N ALA A 21 -4.38 8.60 6.39
CA ALA A 21 -4.87 8.91 5.06
C ALA A 21 -6.25 8.28 4.83
N GLY A 22 -7.27 9.11 4.59
CA GLY A 22 -8.53 8.73 3.97
C GLY A 22 -8.51 9.10 2.50
N THR A 23 -9.14 8.33 1.63
CA THR A 23 -9.29 8.75 0.23
C THR A 23 -10.71 9.19 -0.05
N VAL A 24 -10.80 10.26 -0.83
CA VAL A 24 -12.04 10.80 -1.39
C VAL A 24 -12.66 9.89 -2.47
N THR A 25 -11.91 8.88 -2.97
CA THR A 25 -12.41 7.97 -4.01
C THR A 25 -13.23 6.81 -3.46
N CYS A 26 -13.20 6.57 -2.14
CA CYS A 26 -14.05 5.57 -1.52
C CYS A 26 -15.48 6.08 -1.43
N ARG A 27 -16.46 5.23 -1.75
CA ARG A 27 -17.89 5.54 -1.58
C ARG A 27 -18.30 5.61 -0.12
N ASP A 28 -17.65 4.83 0.73
CA ASP A 28 -17.92 4.74 2.16
C ASP A 28 -16.68 4.32 2.96
N VAL A 29 -16.79 4.35 4.28
CA VAL A 29 -15.76 3.93 5.25
C VAL A 29 -15.42 2.42 5.16
N LYS A 30 -16.32 1.58 4.62
CA LYS A 30 -16.05 0.16 4.42
C LYS A 30 -15.08 -0.05 3.24
N GLY A 31 -15.19 0.78 2.21
CA GLY A 31 -14.29 0.80 1.05
C GLY A 31 -12.92 1.40 1.35
N MET A 32 -12.74 2.10 2.48
CA MET A 32 -11.45 2.67 2.85
C MET A 32 -10.42 1.56 3.12
N GLY A 33 -9.36 1.61 2.31
CA GLY A 33 -8.30 0.61 2.29
C GLY A 33 -7.37 0.66 3.50
N ALA A 34 -6.21 0.02 3.36
CA ALA A 34 -5.33 -0.28 4.48
C ALA A 34 -4.74 0.94 5.21
N GLY A 35 -4.63 2.10 4.53
CA GLY A 35 -4.21 3.35 5.17
C GLY A 35 -5.13 3.75 6.33
N PHE A 36 -6.39 3.33 6.29
CA PHE A 36 -7.39 3.64 7.32
C PHE A 36 -7.47 2.60 8.45
N LEU A 37 -6.72 1.50 8.37
CA LEU A 37 -6.70 0.48 9.42
C LEU A 37 -5.97 0.95 10.67
N VAL A 38 -4.95 1.78 10.52
CA VAL A 38 -4.28 2.40 11.66
C VAL A 38 -5.27 3.27 12.42
N PHE A 39 -6.12 4.02 11.71
CA PHE A 39 -7.22 4.76 12.31
C PHE A 39 -8.17 3.83 13.08
N LYS A 40 -8.69 2.79 12.42
CA LYS A 40 -9.60 1.80 13.04
C LYS A 40 -8.97 1.06 14.22
N LYS A 41 -7.64 0.90 14.26
CA LYS A 41 -6.92 0.29 15.39
C LYS A 41 -7.03 1.15 16.65
N PHE A 42 -6.90 2.46 16.52
CA PHE A 42 -6.95 3.39 17.66
C PHE A 42 -8.36 3.89 17.98
N PHE A 43 -9.27 3.89 17.00
CA PHE A 43 -10.64 4.39 17.14
C PHE A 43 -11.68 3.30 16.87
N ASN A 44 -11.48 2.12 17.45
CA ASN A 44 -12.31 0.92 17.23
C ASN A 44 -13.69 0.96 17.91
N GLN A 45 -13.91 1.86 18.86
CA GLN A 45 -15.21 2.04 19.53
C GLN A 45 -16.18 2.92 18.71
N ASP A 46 -15.73 3.41 17.56
CA ASP A 46 -16.53 4.23 16.66
C ASP A 46 -17.11 5.50 17.31
N MET A 47 -16.35 6.14 18.21
CA MET A 47 -16.81 7.34 18.92
C MET A 47 -16.42 8.62 18.17
N HIS A 48 -17.41 9.41 17.76
CA HIS A 48 -17.18 10.74 17.20
C HIS A 48 -16.70 11.74 18.27
N ILE A 49 -15.93 12.75 17.87
CA ILE A 49 -15.41 13.78 18.80
C ILE A 49 -16.51 14.62 19.47
N GLU A 50 -17.64 14.82 18.78
CA GLU A 50 -18.79 15.57 19.31
C GLU A 50 -19.89 14.64 19.84
N LYS A 51 -20.61 13.97 18.93
CA LYS A 51 -21.68 13.03 19.23
C LYS A 51 -21.84 12.02 18.10
N GLY A 52 -22.28 10.80 18.44
CA GLY A 52 -22.58 9.76 17.47
C GLY A 52 -21.34 8.97 17.05
N LYS A 53 -21.41 8.38 15.85
CA LYS A 53 -20.35 7.54 15.31
C LYS A 53 -19.48 8.30 14.32
N TRP A 54 -18.16 8.14 14.45
CA TRP A 54 -17.26 8.79 13.49
C TRP A 54 -17.43 8.22 12.09
N SER A 55 -17.77 6.93 11.98
CA SER A 55 -17.97 6.27 10.69
C SER A 55 -19.19 6.80 9.95
N ASP A 56 -20.30 7.06 10.67
CA ASP A 56 -21.52 7.64 10.09
C ASP A 56 -21.25 9.05 9.58
N HIS A 57 -20.57 9.89 10.36
CA HIS A 57 -20.25 11.25 9.94
C HIS A 57 -19.29 11.28 8.74
N LEU A 58 -18.31 10.36 8.69
CA LEU A 58 -17.42 10.27 7.55
C LEU A 58 -18.16 9.79 6.29
N ASN A 59 -19.10 8.86 6.43
CA ASN A 59 -19.94 8.41 5.31
C ASN A 59 -20.81 9.55 4.78
N GLU A 60 -21.38 10.40 5.66
CA GLU A 60 -22.15 11.58 5.25
C GLU A 60 -21.31 12.54 4.40
N ILE A 61 -20.07 12.82 4.82
CA ILE A 61 -19.14 13.67 4.05
C ILE A 61 -18.81 13.05 2.69
N LEU A 62 -18.57 11.75 2.62
CA LEU A 62 -18.29 11.06 1.36
C LEU A 62 -19.52 11.06 0.46
N GLU A 63 -20.71 10.83 1.00
CA GLU A 63 -21.97 10.86 0.26
C GLU A 63 -22.22 12.25 -0.34
N ASP A 64 -22.06 13.31 0.47
CA ASP A 64 -22.20 14.69 -0.01
C ASP A 64 -21.24 15.00 -1.17
N TYR A 65 -20.03 14.46 -1.13
CA TYR A 65 -19.06 14.60 -2.21
C TYR A 65 -19.45 13.83 -3.48
N HIS A 66 -19.82 12.55 -3.36
CA HIS A 66 -20.21 11.73 -4.51
C HIS A 66 -21.54 12.18 -5.15
N GLN A 67 -22.31 13.02 -4.46
CA GLN A 67 -23.52 13.67 -4.98
C GLN A 67 -23.28 15.09 -5.48
N ASP A 68 -22.00 15.51 -5.63
CA ASP A 68 -21.59 16.85 -6.08
C ASP A 68 -22.16 17.99 -5.22
N LYS A 69 -22.55 17.74 -3.96
CA LYS A 69 -23.12 18.76 -3.07
C LYS A 69 -22.04 19.62 -2.45
N LYS A 70 -20.93 19.02 -2.02
CA LYS A 70 -19.82 19.69 -1.33
C LYS A 70 -18.47 19.05 -1.67
N PRO A 71 -17.38 19.81 -1.79
CA PRO A 71 -16.05 19.24 -1.88
C PRO A 71 -15.67 18.55 -0.55
N VAL A 72 -14.88 17.48 -0.62
CA VAL A 72 -14.35 16.86 0.61
C VAL A 72 -13.31 17.81 1.24
N PRO A 73 -13.44 18.13 2.54
CA PRO A 73 -12.42 18.88 3.25
C PRO A 73 -11.07 18.15 3.22
N PRO A 74 -9.94 18.83 3.00
CA PRO A 74 -8.60 18.22 2.98
C PRO A 74 -8.22 17.54 4.30
N TYR A 75 -8.82 17.97 5.40
CA TYR A 75 -8.60 17.43 6.73
C TYR A 75 -9.90 17.43 7.53
N ILE A 76 -10.16 16.34 8.26
CA ILE A 76 -11.36 16.17 9.08
C ILE A 76 -10.96 15.61 10.45
N ARG A 77 -11.14 16.39 11.53
CA ARG A 77 -11.06 15.88 12.90
C ARG A 77 -12.37 15.20 13.25
N ILE A 78 -12.34 13.90 13.57
CA ILE A 78 -13.57 13.10 13.56
C ILE A 78 -13.72 12.13 14.72
N ALA A 79 -12.64 11.69 15.35
CA ALA A 79 -12.72 10.68 16.42
C ALA A 79 -12.09 11.15 17.72
N LYS A 80 -12.55 10.57 18.82
CA LYS A 80 -11.90 10.68 20.13
C LYS A 80 -12.08 9.38 20.87
N GLN A 81 -10.98 8.78 21.32
CA GLN A 81 -11.03 7.54 22.10
C GLN A 81 -9.83 7.48 23.04
N ASP A 82 -10.08 7.06 24.28
CA ASP A 82 -9.07 7.05 25.35
C ASP A 82 -8.43 8.45 25.50
N SER A 83 -7.11 8.52 25.34
CA SER A 83 -6.36 9.78 25.33
C SER A 83 -6.17 10.38 23.93
N TYR A 84 -6.58 9.68 22.87
CA TYR A 84 -6.26 10.06 21.50
C TYR A 84 -7.37 10.88 20.84
N THR A 85 -6.96 11.82 20.01
CA THR A 85 -7.82 12.49 19.03
C THR A 85 -7.52 11.91 17.65
N GLY A 86 -8.54 11.71 16.83
CA GLY A 86 -8.42 11.12 15.50
C GLY A 86 -8.78 12.10 14.39
N GLY A 87 -7.88 12.28 13.44
CA GLY A 87 -8.10 13.03 12.21
C GLY A 87 -7.92 12.18 10.95
N VAL A 88 -8.57 12.59 9.88
CA VAL A 88 -8.49 11.99 8.55
C VAL A 88 -7.97 13.03 7.58
N ALA A 89 -6.79 12.79 7.01
CA ALA A 89 -6.25 13.58 5.91
C ALA A 89 -6.80 13.02 4.60
N THR A 90 -7.55 13.82 3.84
CA THR A 90 -8.24 13.36 2.63
C THR A 90 -7.34 13.55 1.41
N VAL A 91 -6.72 12.46 1.00
CA VAL A 91 -5.68 12.48 -0.01
C VAL A 91 -6.22 11.89 -1.32
N PRO A 92 -6.07 12.59 -2.45
CA PRO A 92 -6.57 12.08 -3.72
C PRO A 92 -5.65 10.98 -4.25
N VAL A 93 -6.16 10.20 -5.21
CA VAL A 93 -5.34 9.22 -5.93
C VAL A 93 -4.39 9.98 -6.86
N TYR A 94 -3.12 9.61 -6.83
CA TYR A 94 -2.11 10.24 -7.67
C TYR A 94 -2.39 9.99 -9.15
N SER A 95 -2.26 11.06 -9.95
CA SER A 95 -2.36 11.02 -11.41
C SER A 95 -1.07 11.59 -12.01
N ALA A 96 -0.51 10.90 -13.01
CA ALA A 96 0.62 11.39 -13.78
C ALA A 96 0.20 12.44 -14.83
N ASN A 97 -1.11 12.72 -14.97
CA ASN A 97 -1.61 13.75 -15.88
C ASN A 97 -1.26 15.14 -15.33
N LYS A 98 -0.37 15.84 -16.05
CA LYS A 98 0.14 17.17 -15.67
C LYS A 98 -0.95 18.21 -15.44
N GLU A 99 -2.06 18.17 -16.19
CA GLU A 99 -3.16 19.14 -16.06
C GLU A 99 -3.87 19.04 -14.71
N GLN A 100 -3.89 17.85 -14.11
CA GLN A 100 -4.54 17.59 -12.81
C GLN A 100 -3.57 17.70 -11.63
N GLN A 101 -2.25 17.72 -11.87
CA GLN A 101 -1.27 17.61 -10.80
C GLN A 101 -1.28 18.79 -9.82
N GLU A 102 -1.52 20.01 -10.30
CA GLU A 102 -1.51 21.20 -9.44
C GLU A 102 -2.59 21.14 -8.37
N GLU A 103 -3.83 20.80 -8.75
CA GLU A 103 -4.95 20.66 -7.84
C GLU A 103 -4.73 19.51 -6.84
N LEU A 104 -4.23 18.36 -7.32
CA LEU A 104 -3.95 17.21 -6.47
C LEU A 104 -2.86 17.52 -5.44
N ILE A 105 -1.79 18.22 -5.84
CA ILE A 105 -0.72 18.66 -4.94
C ILE A 105 -1.25 19.68 -3.94
N SER A 106 -2.09 20.62 -4.37
CA SER A 106 -2.71 21.61 -3.50
C SER A 106 -3.54 20.94 -2.39
N GLN A 107 -4.42 20.00 -2.76
CA GLN A 107 -5.21 19.22 -1.79
C GLN A 107 -4.32 18.41 -0.85
N TYR A 108 -3.29 17.76 -1.38
CA TYR A 108 -2.34 16.98 -0.59
C TYR A 108 -1.63 17.84 0.47
N LYS A 109 -1.13 19.01 0.08
CA LYS A 109 -0.51 19.98 1.00
C LYS A 109 -1.50 20.48 2.04
N ALA A 110 -2.72 20.83 1.62
CA ALA A 110 -3.77 21.29 2.52
C ALA A 110 -4.14 20.22 3.57
N ALA A 111 -4.10 18.94 3.21
CA ALA A 111 -4.38 17.84 4.13
C ALA A 111 -3.32 17.72 5.23
N ILE A 112 -2.03 17.86 4.87
CA ILE A 112 -0.92 17.88 5.84
C ILE A 112 -1.01 19.13 6.71
N LYS A 113 -1.25 20.29 6.10
CA LYS A 113 -1.33 21.56 6.81
C LYS A 113 -2.46 21.54 7.84
N GLY A 114 -3.65 21.07 7.46
CA GLY A 114 -4.79 20.96 8.38
C GLY A 114 -4.49 20.08 9.59
N ALA A 115 -3.76 18.97 9.41
CA ALA A 115 -3.33 18.11 10.50
C ALA A 115 -2.35 18.82 11.46
N ILE A 116 -1.40 19.59 10.93
CA ILE A 116 -0.43 20.35 11.73
C ILE A 116 -1.13 21.49 12.48
N ASP A 117 -1.97 22.27 11.79
CA ASP A 117 -2.71 23.38 12.37
C ASP A 117 -3.59 22.90 13.55
N ASP A 118 -4.30 21.77 13.37
CA ASP A 118 -5.16 21.22 14.41
C ASP A 118 -4.35 20.66 15.60
N ALA A 119 -3.21 20.01 15.34
CA ALA A 119 -2.32 19.55 16.40
C ALA A 119 -1.77 20.71 17.24
N ILE A 120 -1.36 21.80 16.59
CA ILE A 120 -0.91 23.04 17.25
C ILE A 120 -2.05 23.64 18.07
N HIS A 121 -3.25 23.75 17.49
CA HIS A 121 -4.43 24.28 18.17
C HIS A 121 -4.80 23.47 19.42
N LEU A 122 -4.75 22.14 19.32
CA LEU A 122 -5.03 21.22 20.43
C LEU A 122 -3.88 21.12 21.43
N GLN A 123 -2.70 21.65 21.11
CA GLN A 123 -1.46 21.47 21.88
C GLN A 123 -1.12 19.99 22.09
N GLN A 124 -1.36 19.17 21.07
CA GLN A 124 -1.14 17.73 21.09
C GLN A 124 0.04 17.35 20.19
N PRO A 125 0.85 16.34 20.56
CA PRO A 125 1.79 15.72 19.61
C PRO A 125 1.04 15.20 18.39
N LEU A 126 1.65 15.29 17.21
CA LEU A 126 1.08 14.80 15.97
C LEU A 126 1.70 13.46 15.59
N TYR A 127 0.86 12.45 15.41
CA TYR A 127 1.23 11.18 14.80
C TYR A 127 0.62 11.11 13.40
N LEU A 128 1.43 11.37 12.37
CA LEU A 128 0.98 11.54 10.99
C LEU A 128 1.57 10.45 10.10
N GLN A 129 0.73 9.62 9.49
CA GLN A 129 1.20 8.59 8.56
C GLN A 129 1.79 9.17 7.28
N PRO A 130 2.74 8.49 6.62
CA PRO A 130 3.15 8.82 5.25
C PRO A 130 1.93 8.70 4.31
N LEU A 131 1.37 9.84 3.89
CA LEU A 131 0.07 9.85 3.23
C LEU A 131 0.19 9.37 1.78
N GLY A 132 -0.66 8.41 1.41
CA GLY A 132 -0.87 8.02 0.01
C GLY A 132 0.27 7.28 -0.71
N ILE A 133 1.42 7.07 -0.07
CA ILE A 133 2.58 6.36 -0.66
C ILE A 133 2.36 4.84 -0.85
N GLY A 134 1.20 4.33 -0.46
CA GLY A 134 0.77 2.96 -0.69
C GLY A 134 -0.25 2.86 -1.81
N VAL A 135 -1.50 2.57 -1.45
CA VAL A 135 -2.59 2.30 -2.41
C VAL A 135 -3.06 3.52 -3.20
N TYR A 136 -2.71 4.75 -2.79
CA TYR A 136 -3.08 5.97 -3.52
C TYR A 136 -2.01 6.38 -4.54
N GLY A 137 -0.92 5.61 -4.68
CA GLY A 137 0.03 5.73 -5.78
C GLY A 137 0.93 6.95 -5.74
N TRP A 138 0.97 7.72 -4.63
CA TRP A 138 1.85 8.87 -4.53
C TRP A 138 3.32 8.43 -4.58
N PRO A 139 4.15 9.02 -5.45
CA PRO A 139 5.58 8.75 -5.47
C PRO A 139 6.18 9.07 -4.08
N PRO A 140 6.85 8.12 -3.41
CA PRO A 140 7.29 8.34 -2.02
C PRO A 140 8.24 9.52 -1.85
N ALA A 141 9.11 9.77 -2.83
CA ALA A 141 10.01 10.91 -2.84
C ALA A 141 9.25 12.25 -2.95
N LEU A 142 8.24 12.33 -3.82
CA LEU A 142 7.42 13.53 -3.97
C LEU A 142 6.61 13.79 -2.69
N ALA A 143 5.96 12.76 -2.15
CA ALA A 143 5.24 12.85 -0.88
C ALA A 143 6.13 13.37 0.26
N ALA A 144 7.36 12.89 0.35
CA ALA A 144 8.33 13.33 1.36
C ALA A 144 8.76 14.80 1.19
N GLN A 145 8.96 15.26 -0.05
CA GLN A 145 9.27 16.68 -0.34
C GLN A 145 8.10 17.59 0.09
N LEU A 146 6.87 17.19 -0.23
CA LEU A 146 5.67 17.93 0.15
C LEU A 146 5.48 17.98 1.67
N PHE A 147 5.80 16.88 2.38
CA PHE A 147 5.84 16.87 3.85
C PHE A 147 6.85 17.88 4.40
N ALA A 148 8.10 17.85 3.93
CA ALA A 148 9.14 18.76 4.40
C ALA A 148 8.78 20.23 4.14
N GLU A 149 8.21 20.52 2.96
CA GLU A 149 7.73 21.85 2.61
C GLU A 149 6.66 22.34 3.61
N VAL A 150 5.57 21.59 3.75
CA VAL A 150 4.43 22.01 4.58
C VAL A 150 4.80 22.05 6.06
N ILE A 151 5.61 21.11 6.56
CA ILE A 151 6.08 21.12 7.95
C ILE A 151 6.91 22.39 8.24
N SER A 152 7.81 22.76 7.34
CA SER A 152 8.62 23.97 7.50
C SER A 152 7.81 25.26 7.42
N GLU A 153 6.71 25.29 6.67
CA GLU A 153 5.83 26.45 6.57
C GLU A 153 4.85 26.58 7.74
N ALA A 154 4.25 25.46 8.15
CA ALA A 154 3.20 25.43 9.17
C ALA A 154 3.74 25.39 10.61
N ASP A 155 4.95 24.86 10.82
CA ASP A 155 5.63 24.83 12.12
C ASP A 155 7.09 25.27 12.00
N PRO A 156 7.35 26.57 11.71
CA PRO A 156 8.70 27.09 11.47
C PRO A 156 9.59 27.17 12.71
N GLU A 157 8.99 27.10 13.91
CA GLU A 157 9.69 27.20 15.21
C GLU A 157 9.81 25.84 15.92
N ASP A 158 9.46 24.75 15.24
CA ASP A 158 9.52 23.38 15.77
C ASP A 158 8.72 23.24 17.07
N LYS A 159 7.56 23.91 17.18
CA LYS A 159 6.71 23.86 18.37
C LYS A 159 5.99 22.53 18.50
N LEU A 160 5.75 21.84 17.39
CA LEU A 160 5.01 20.59 17.36
C LEU A 160 5.95 19.38 17.40
N ALA A 161 5.64 18.41 18.26
CA ALA A 161 6.29 17.10 18.21
C ALA A 161 5.59 16.28 17.12
N ILE A 162 6.30 15.94 16.04
CA ILE A 162 5.74 15.20 14.90
C ILE A 162 6.40 13.82 14.84
N THR A 163 5.58 12.77 14.84
CA THR A 163 6.01 11.39 14.63
C THR A 163 5.42 10.85 13.34
N ILE A 164 6.28 10.34 12.47
CA ILE A 164 5.88 9.70 11.21
C ILE A 164 6.26 8.21 11.25
N PRO A 165 5.29 7.29 11.27
CA PRO A 165 5.59 5.86 11.33
C PRO A 165 6.12 5.32 10.00
N ILE A 166 7.18 4.52 10.08
CA ILE A 166 7.83 3.81 8.98
C ILE A 166 7.64 2.32 9.21
N HIS A 167 6.84 1.68 8.37
CA HIS A 167 6.36 0.34 8.63
C HIS A 167 7.23 -0.75 7.98
N ALA A 168 7.65 -0.54 6.75
CA ALA A 168 8.58 -1.42 6.06
C ALA A 168 10.04 -1.10 6.42
N GLN A 169 10.85 -2.15 6.53
CA GLN A 169 12.29 -2.04 6.83
C GLN A 169 13.18 -2.28 5.60
N ASP A 170 12.61 -2.78 4.51
CA ASP A 170 13.35 -2.97 3.26
C ASP A 170 13.78 -1.60 2.71
N PRO A 171 15.06 -1.34 2.46
CA PRO A 171 15.54 -0.09 1.88
C PRO A 171 14.87 0.32 0.56
N LYS A 172 14.35 -0.65 -0.21
CA LYS A 172 13.63 -0.42 -1.46
C LYS A 172 12.13 -0.19 -1.28
N SER A 173 11.62 -0.29 -0.05
CA SER A 173 10.21 -0.04 0.23
C SER A 173 9.85 1.44 0.12
N ASN A 174 8.59 1.72 -0.21
CA ASN A 174 8.08 3.09 -0.25
C ASN A 174 8.31 3.84 1.05
N ASP A 175 8.17 3.18 2.20
CA ASP A 175 8.38 3.81 3.51
C ASP A 175 9.86 4.23 3.70
N LYS A 176 10.82 3.40 3.27
CA LYS A 176 12.24 3.75 3.39
C LYS A 176 12.70 4.78 2.38
N ILE A 177 12.13 4.77 1.17
CA ILE A 177 12.33 5.85 0.19
C ILE A 177 11.80 7.16 0.77
N PHE A 178 10.58 7.16 1.32
CA PHE A 178 9.97 8.32 1.96
C PHE A 178 10.83 8.84 3.13
N GLU A 179 11.25 7.97 4.05
CA GLU A 179 12.09 8.34 5.21
C GLU A 179 13.41 8.99 4.77
N ALA A 180 14.11 8.40 3.81
CA ALA A 180 15.38 8.91 3.32
C ALA A 180 15.21 10.27 2.61
N THR A 181 14.21 10.41 1.74
CA THR A 181 13.95 11.67 1.05
C THR A 181 13.45 12.76 2.00
N LEU A 182 12.63 12.42 2.99
CA LEU A 182 12.15 13.36 4.00
C LEU A 182 13.33 13.90 4.81
N LYS A 183 14.25 13.02 5.21
CA LYS A 183 15.48 13.43 5.91
C LYS A 183 16.27 14.45 5.10
N GLN A 184 16.53 14.14 3.83
CA GLN A 184 17.26 15.04 2.93
C GLN A 184 16.55 16.39 2.78
N ALA A 185 15.25 16.39 2.51
CA ALA A 185 14.48 17.61 2.29
C ALA A 185 14.38 18.50 3.56
N LEU A 186 14.33 17.90 4.75
CA LEU A 186 14.41 18.64 6.01
C LEU A 186 15.81 19.18 6.28
N ASP A 187 16.86 18.40 6.00
CA ASP A 187 18.26 18.85 6.14
C ASP A 187 18.53 20.08 5.24
N GLU A 188 18.02 20.08 4.00
CA GLU A 188 18.10 21.22 3.05
C GLU A 188 17.41 22.49 3.60
N LYS A 189 16.39 22.31 4.44
CA LYS A 189 15.68 23.38 5.15
C LYS A 189 16.27 23.66 6.53
N GLN A 190 17.46 23.14 6.85
CA GLN A 190 18.16 23.28 8.13
C GLN A 190 17.37 22.73 9.33
N ARG A 191 16.51 21.73 9.10
CA ARG A 191 15.72 21.05 10.13
C ARG A 191 16.25 19.65 10.38
N THR A 192 16.23 19.23 11.64
CA THR A 192 16.74 17.91 12.04
C THR A 192 15.63 16.87 12.10
N LEU A 193 15.76 15.80 11.31
CA LEU A 193 14.94 14.60 11.47
C LEU A 193 15.66 13.58 12.38
N THR A 194 15.00 13.17 13.46
CA THR A 194 15.50 12.10 14.34
C THR A 194 14.95 10.75 13.91
N ILE A 195 15.82 9.82 13.50
CA ILE A 195 15.43 8.45 13.15
C ILE A 195 15.51 7.57 14.40
N THR A 196 14.38 7.04 14.85
CA THR A 196 14.33 6.15 16.03
C THR A 196 14.17 4.70 15.61
N THR A 197 15.24 3.92 15.77
CA THR A 197 15.22 2.45 15.57
C THR A 197 15.28 1.76 16.92
N THR A 198 14.22 1.05 17.32
CA THR A 198 14.30 0.16 18.48
C THR A 198 15.07 -1.10 18.08
N ALA A 199 16.23 -1.34 18.69
CA ALA A 199 16.91 -2.62 18.57
C ALA A 199 16.01 -3.70 19.20
N ALA A 200 15.60 -4.69 18.40
CA ALA A 200 14.81 -5.82 18.87
C ALA A 200 15.56 -6.52 20.04
N SER A 201 15.07 -6.34 21.26
CA SER A 201 15.55 -7.09 22.42
C SER A 201 15.19 -8.56 22.21
N LYS A 202 16.18 -9.36 21.81
CA LYS A 202 16.11 -10.82 21.83
C LYS A 202 16.09 -11.31 23.28
N LYS A 203 14.91 -11.37 23.89
CA LYS A 203 14.67 -12.28 25.02
C LYS A 203 13.26 -12.86 24.90
N PRO A 204 13.12 -14.14 24.52
CA PRO A 204 11.89 -14.86 24.79
C PRO A 204 11.85 -15.18 26.30
N SER A 205 10.84 -14.68 27.00
CA SER A 205 10.45 -15.28 28.29
C SER A 205 9.43 -16.40 28.02
N PRO A 206 9.47 -17.48 28.81
CA PRO A 206 8.89 -18.76 28.46
C PRO A 206 7.44 -18.86 28.93
N VAL A 207 6.56 -19.37 28.08
CA VAL A 207 5.40 -20.15 28.53
C VAL A 207 5.27 -21.35 27.60
N THR A 208 5.28 -22.50 28.26
CA THR A 208 5.43 -23.87 27.78
C THR A 208 4.09 -24.42 27.26
N GLU A 209 4.17 -25.27 26.21
CA GLU A 209 3.40 -26.53 26.01
C GLU A 209 1.87 -26.43 25.75
N VAL A 210 1.17 -27.21 24.91
CA VAL A 210 1.31 -28.53 24.25
C VAL A 210 0.42 -28.41 22.98
N ILE A 211 0.73 -29.00 21.81
CA ILE A 211 0.28 -30.34 21.39
C ILE A 211 1.10 -30.75 20.16
N LYS A 212 1.79 -31.89 20.32
CA LYS A 212 2.32 -32.73 19.26
C LYS A 212 1.16 -33.39 18.51
N GLU A 213 1.20 -33.40 17.19
CA GLU A 213 0.79 -34.61 16.46
C GLU A 213 1.49 -34.68 15.09
N SER A 214 1.81 -35.93 14.77
CA SER A 214 2.75 -36.48 13.81
C SER A 214 2.46 -36.21 12.33
N LEU A 215 3.53 -35.95 11.56
CA LEU A 215 3.57 -36.16 10.11
C LEU A 215 3.56 -37.67 9.78
N PRO A 216 2.91 -38.08 8.69
CA PRO A 216 3.35 -39.23 7.91
C PRO A 216 4.19 -38.79 6.70
N LEU A 217 5.39 -39.35 6.59
CA LEU A 217 6.08 -39.58 5.30
C LEU A 217 5.19 -40.49 4.44
N PHE A 218 5.00 -40.21 3.15
CA PHE A 218 4.91 -41.23 2.08
C PHE A 218 5.07 -40.49 0.72
N VAL A 219 6.22 -40.67 0.06
CA VAL A 219 6.47 -41.53 -1.11
C VAL A 219 6.05 -40.90 -2.46
N GLU A 220 7.11 -40.63 -3.21
CA GLU A 220 7.26 -40.44 -4.64
C GLU A 220 6.34 -41.34 -5.49
N ASN A 221 5.60 -40.74 -6.43
CA ASN A 221 5.11 -41.42 -7.63
C ASN A 221 4.90 -40.40 -8.75
N GLN A 222 5.75 -40.48 -9.77
CA GLN A 222 5.42 -40.08 -11.14
C GLN A 222 4.15 -40.82 -11.60
N PRO A 223 3.38 -40.20 -12.50
CA PRO A 223 3.09 -40.93 -13.72
C PRO A 223 3.34 -40.07 -14.96
N ASP A 224 4.23 -40.65 -15.76
CA ASP A 224 4.08 -41.00 -17.17
C ASP A 224 3.25 -40.15 -18.14
N SER A 225 3.89 -40.03 -19.29
CA SER A 225 3.51 -39.47 -20.56
C SER A 225 2.12 -39.86 -21.07
N GLY A 226 1.39 -38.86 -21.54
CA GLY A 226 0.14 -38.99 -22.29
C GLY A 226 0.09 -37.91 -23.37
N GLU A 227 0.60 -38.24 -24.54
CA GLU A 227 0.53 -37.47 -25.77
C GLU A 227 -0.93 -37.26 -26.17
N VAL A 228 -1.40 -36.01 -26.11
CA VAL A 228 -2.66 -35.60 -26.76
C VAL A 228 -2.30 -34.54 -27.80
N THR A 229 -2.34 -34.98 -29.05
CA THR A 229 -2.19 -34.18 -30.26
C THR A 229 -3.19 -33.02 -30.22
N ARG A 230 -2.71 -31.79 -30.00
CA ARG A 230 -3.48 -30.57 -30.27
C ARG A 230 -2.84 -29.83 -31.43
N THR A 231 -3.64 -29.78 -32.48
CA THR A 231 -3.49 -29.06 -33.74
C THR A 231 -2.90 -27.66 -33.52
N THR A 232 -1.79 -27.41 -34.20
CA THR A 232 -1.06 -26.15 -34.26
C THR A 232 -1.93 -25.04 -34.86
N ALA A 233 -2.54 -24.23 -34.01
CA ALA A 233 -2.77 -22.82 -34.32
C ALA A 233 -1.48 -22.09 -33.93
N VAL A 234 -0.84 -21.43 -34.88
CA VAL A 234 0.34 -20.58 -34.61
C VAL A 234 -0.16 -19.36 -33.82
N GLY A 235 -0.36 -19.55 -32.52
CA GLY A 235 -0.69 -18.50 -31.59
C GLY A 235 0.49 -17.56 -31.43
N ASN A 236 0.22 -16.27 -31.25
CA ASN A 236 1.24 -15.27 -30.99
C ASN A 236 2.11 -15.75 -29.82
N LYS A 237 3.41 -15.95 -30.04
CA LYS A 237 4.33 -16.47 -29.01
C LYS A 237 4.21 -15.69 -27.69
N ARG A 238 3.99 -14.37 -27.76
CA ARG A 238 3.82 -13.52 -26.57
C ARG A 238 2.49 -13.77 -25.86
N GLN A 239 1.42 -14.06 -26.60
CA GLN A 239 0.13 -14.47 -26.04
C GLN A 239 0.24 -15.80 -25.31
N THR A 240 0.92 -16.77 -25.92
CA THR A 240 1.19 -18.07 -25.29
C THR A 240 2.06 -17.92 -24.05
N ASP A 241 3.12 -17.10 -24.12
CA ASP A 241 4.02 -16.85 -22.99
C ASP A 241 3.29 -16.15 -21.84
N LEU A 242 2.46 -15.13 -22.10
CA LEU A 242 1.72 -14.43 -21.05
C LEU A 242 0.63 -15.30 -20.42
N THR A 243 -0.04 -16.14 -21.24
CA THR A 243 -0.99 -17.15 -20.75
C THR A 243 -0.31 -18.14 -19.82
N PHE A 244 0.88 -18.64 -20.18
CA PHE A 244 1.68 -19.53 -19.35
C PHE A 244 2.07 -18.89 -18.00
N ILE A 245 2.42 -17.60 -18.00
CA ILE A 245 2.70 -16.85 -16.77
C ILE A 245 1.46 -16.84 -15.86
N VAL A 246 0.28 -16.54 -16.41
CA VAL A 246 -0.97 -16.50 -15.63
C VAL A 246 -1.35 -17.88 -15.08
N ASP A 247 -1.20 -18.94 -15.86
CA ASP A 247 -1.44 -20.31 -15.39
C ASP A 247 -0.46 -20.71 -14.26
N THR A 248 0.80 -20.29 -14.37
CA THR A 248 1.82 -20.51 -13.33
C THR A 248 1.46 -19.77 -12.03
N LEU A 249 1.01 -18.50 -12.15
CA LEU A 249 0.54 -17.73 -11.00
C LEU A 249 -0.68 -18.38 -10.34
N ILE A 250 -1.68 -18.81 -11.13
CA ILE A 250 -2.87 -19.50 -10.63
C ILE A 250 -2.44 -20.76 -9.87
N ASN A 251 -1.59 -21.59 -10.47
CA ASN A 251 -1.13 -22.83 -9.85
C ASN A 251 -0.37 -22.58 -8.54
N ASN A 252 0.54 -21.59 -8.49
CA ASN A 252 1.32 -21.26 -7.30
C ASN A 252 0.51 -20.51 -6.23
N ILE A 253 -0.69 -20.07 -6.57
CA ILE A 253 -1.66 -19.51 -5.64
C ILE A 253 -2.60 -20.61 -5.12
N GLU A 254 -3.06 -21.53 -5.97
CA GLU A 254 -3.99 -22.62 -5.61
C GLU A 254 -3.31 -23.82 -4.94
N THR A 255 -2.08 -24.13 -5.34
CA THR A 255 -1.26 -25.18 -4.72
C THR A 255 -0.28 -24.52 -3.74
N PRO A 256 -0.22 -24.95 -2.47
CA PRO A 256 0.74 -24.43 -1.51
C PRO A 256 2.15 -24.97 -1.80
N THR A 257 2.71 -24.63 -2.95
CA THR A 257 4.10 -24.91 -3.30
C THR A 257 5.01 -23.79 -2.76
N GLY A 258 6.08 -24.16 -2.05
CA GLY A 258 7.07 -23.24 -1.47
C GLY A 258 6.67 -22.56 -0.15
N LYS A 259 7.26 -21.40 0.16
CA LYS A 259 7.08 -20.66 1.44
C LYS A 259 5.71 -19.94 1.57
N ARG A 260 4.72 -20.27 0.74
CA ARG A 260 3.42 -19.58 0.70
C ARG A 260 2.45 -20.16 1.70
N TRP A 261 2.05 -19.37 2.70
CA TRP A 261 0.90 -19.70 3.54
C TRP A 261 -0.40 -19.25 2.89
N THR A 262 -1.19 -20.26 2.53
CA THR A 262 -2.63 -20.26 2.23
C THR A 262 -3.17 -19.08 1.46
N SER A 263 -2.99 -19.24 0.16
CA SER A 263 -3.93 -18.75 -0.78
C SER A 263 -5.03 -19.80 -1.05
N GLY A 264 -6.15 -19.78 -0.32
CA GLY A 264 -7.23 -20.77 -0.52
C GLY A 264 -7.74 -20.84 -1.98
N LYS A 265 -7.95 -22.07 -2.47
CA LYS A 265 -8.61 -22.40 -3.75
C LYS A 265 -9.82 -21.49 -4.00
N ASP A 266 -10.00 -21.02 -5.24
CA ASP A 266 -11.12 -20.15 -5.66
C ASP A 266 -11.17 -18.74 -5.02
N SER A 267 -10.05 -18.19 -4.54
CA SER A 267 -10.02 -16.78 -4.11
C SER A 267 -10.36 -15.79 -5.23
N GLU A 268 -10.80 -14.60 -4.83
CA GLU A 268 -11.01 -13.46 -5.74
C GLU A 268 -9.80 -13.22 -6.67
N LYS A 269 -8.57 -13.34 -6.15
CA LYS A 269 -7.35 -13.20 -6.96
C LYS A 269 -7.29 -14.25 -8.08
N VAL A 270 -7.52 -15.52 -7.74
CA VAL A 270 -7.55 -16.63 -8.71
C VAL A 270 -8.68 -16.43 -9.72
N SER A 271 -9.88 -16.04 -9.27
CA SER A 271 -11.01 -15.77 -10.16
C SER A 271 -10.70 -14.66 -11.17
N ASN A 272 -10.06 -13.57 -10.72
CA ASN A 272 -9.64 -12.48 -11.60
C ASN A 272 -8.56 -12.92 -12.59
N LEU A 273 -7.58 -13.73 -12.16
CA LEU A 273 -6.56 -14.28 -13.05
C LEU A 273 -7.16 -15.24 -14.09
N LYS A 274 -8.10 -16.11 -13.71
CA LYS A 274 -8.84 -16.98 -14.65
C LYS A 274 -9.62 -16.15 -15.67
N THR A 275 -10.28 -15.08 -15.22
CA THR A 275 -11.01 -14.16 -16.11
C THR A 275 -10.09 -13.49 -17.13
N LEU A 276 -8.93 -13.00 -16.68
CA LEU A 276 -7.92 -12.40 -17.58
C LEU A 276 -7.34 -13.42 -18.56
N ARG A 277 -7.07 -14.64 -18.12
CA ARG A 277 -6.63 -15.73 -18.99
C ARG A 277 -7.65 -16.04 -20.08
N ASP A 278 -8.92 -16.16 -19.72
CA ASP A 278 -9.98 -16.46 -20.67
C ASP A 278 -10.20 -15.27 -21.64
N ALA A 279 -10.06 -14.03 -21.17
CA ALA A 279 -10.07 -12.84 -22.03
C ALA A 279 -8.88 -12.81 -23.01
N MET A 280 -7.68 -13.18 -22.56
CA MET A 280 -6.51 -13.30 -23.42
C MET A 280 -6.71 -14.38 -24.49
N ALA A 281 -7.28 -15.54 -24.13
CA ALA A 281 -7.56 -16.62 -25.08
C ALA A 281 -8.60 -16.23 -26.15
N ASN A 282 -9.55 -15.36 -25.78
CA ASN A 282 -10.59 -14.87 -26.69
C ASN A 282 -10.19 -13.61 -27.47
N THR A 283 -8.99 -13.06 -27.23
CA THR A 283 -8.50 -11.89 -27.97
C THR A 283 -8.02 -12.32 -29.37
N PRO A 284 -8.56 -11.74 -30.45
CA PRO A 284 -8.12 -12.02 -31.82
C PRO A 284 -6.64 -11.71 -32.00
N HIS A 285 -5.95 -12.53 -32.80
CA HIS A 285 -4.50 -12.39 -33.04
C HIS A 285 -4.12 -10.98 -33.56
N GLU A 286 -4.97 -10.38 -34.41
CA GLU A 286 -4.76 -9.05 -34.97
C GLU A 286 -4.81 -7.93 -33.92
N ALA A 287 -5.54 -8.13 -32.82
CA ALA A 287 -5.71 -7.16 -31.74
C ALA A 287 -4.76 -7.39 -30.56
N TRP A 288 -3.95 -8.46 -30.60
CA TRP A 288 -3.08 -8.83 -29.48
C TRP A 288 -2.00 -7.77 -29.21
N SER A 289 -1.30 -7.32 -30.24
CA SER A 289 -0.17 -6.39 -30.09
C SER A 289 -0.56 -5.05 -29.46
N SER A 290 -1.78 -4.57 -29.69
CA SER A 290 -2.30 -3.34 -29.06
C SER A 290 -2.84 -3.57 -27.64
N SER A 291 -3.21 -4.80 -27.30
CA SER A 291 -3.83 -5.15 -26.01
C SER A 291 -2.83 -5.76 -25.00
N GLU A 292 -1.64 -6.14 -25.47
CA GLU A 292 -0.62 -6.83 -24.67
C GLU A 292 -0.21 -6.04 -23.42
N SER A 293 0.06 -4.73 -23.57
CA SER A 293 0.41 -3.86 -22.44
C SER A 293 -0.72 -3.78 -21.41
N ASP A 294 -1.96 -3.71 -21.89
CA ASP A 294 -3.14 -3.56 -21.03
C ASP A 294 -3.38 -4.84 -20.23
N PHE A 295 -3.15 -6.01 -20.82
CA PHE A 295 -3.18 -7.27 -20.10
C PHE A 295 -2.08 -7.35 -19.04
N ILE A 296 -0.86 -6.93 -19.36
CA ILE A 296 0.25 -6.92 -18.39
C ILE A 296 -0.09 -6.04 -17.17
N GLU A 297 -0.64 -4.83 -17.38
CA GLU A 297 -1.03 -3.94 -16.29
C GLU A 297 -2.21 -4.49 -15.47
N GLN A 298 -3.20 -5.10 -16.13
CA GLN A 298 -4.32 -5.73 -15.44
C GLN A 298 -3.87 -6.92 -14.58
N ILE A 299 -2.96 -7.76 -15.10
CA ILE A 299 -2.38 -8.88 -14.34
C ILE A 299 -1.56 -8.34 -13.16
N ARG A 300 -0.75 -7.30 -13.37
CA ARG A 300 0.02 -6.63 -12.31
C ARG A 300 -0.88 -6.13 -11.18
N SER A 301 -1.98 -5.46 -11.54
CA SER A 301 -2.99 -4.97 -10.60
C SER A 301 -3.61 -6.11 -9.78
N VAL A 302 -3.96 -7.23 -10.42
CA VAL A 302 -4.47 -8.43 -9.72
C VAL A 302 -3.42 -9.03 -8.80
N CYS A 303 -2.16 -9.10 -9.22
CA CYS A 303 -1.04 -9.58 -8.40
C CYS A 303 -0.83 -8.74 -7.14
N GLN A 304 -1.08 -7.44 -7.19
CA GLN A 304 -0.97 -6.51 -6.06
C GLN A 304 -2.09 -6.66 -5.01
N LYS A 305 -3.22 -7.30 -5.34
CA LYS A 305 -4.30 -7.56 -4.37
C LYS A 305 -3.81 -8.39 -3.18
N LYS A 306 -4.05 -7.96 -1.94
CA LYS A 306 -3.57 -8.64 -0.71
C LYS A 306 -4.66 -9.49 -0.07
N ARG A 307 -4.29 -10.65 0.49
CA ARG A 307 -5.24 -11.66 1.05
C ARG A 307 -5.58 -11.46 2.52
N ASN A 308 -4.67 -10.90 3.32
CA ASN A 308 -4.86 -10.72 4.74
C ASN A 308 -4.31 -9.36 5.18
N VAL A 309 -5.09 -8.72 6.04
CA VAL A 309 -4.90 -7.38 6.58
C VAL A 309 -3.61 -7.28 7.42
N LEU A 310 -3.15 -8.41 7.98
CA LEU A 310 -2.01 -8.47 8.92
C LEU A 310 -0.62 -8.64 8.26
N HIS A 311 -0.54 -8.98 6.96
CA HIS A 311 0.73 -9.13 6.24
C HIS A 311 0.94 -8.02 5.18
N PHE A 312 0.35 -6.85 5.43
CA PHE A 312 0.19 -5.78 4.45
C PHE A 312 1.49 -5.07 4.03
N TRP A 313 2.57 -5.17 4.82
CA TRP A 313 3.84 -4.49 4.52
C TRP A 313 4.78 -5.30 3.62
N ALA A 314 4.43 -6.54 3.30
CA ALA A 314 5.14 -7.34 2.32
C ALA A 314 4.53 -7.15 0.93
N THR A 315 5.38 -6.94 -0.08
CA THR A 315 5.00 -7.15 -1.47
C THR A 315 4.39 -8.54 -1.61
N PRO A 316 3.16 -8.70 -2.13
CA PRO A 316 2.57 -10.02 -2.30
C PRO A 316 3.53 -10.90 -3.08
N ALA A 317 3.73 -12.15 -2.66
CA ALA A 317 4.64 -13.05 -3.36
C ALA A 317 4.29 -13.19 -4.86
N SER A 318 3.02 -13.03 -5.22
CA SER A 318 2.53 -13.01 -6.61
C SER A 318 3.05 -11.82 -7.44
N VAL A 319 3.39 -10.69 -6.81
CA VAL A 319 4.00 -9.54 -7.52
C VAL A 319 5.44 -9.88 -7.90
N SER A 320 6.26 -10.30 -6.93
CA SER A 320 7.66 -10.67 -7.23
C SER A 320 7.75 -11.82 -8.22
N GLU A 321 6.87 -12.82 -8.08
CA GLU A 321 6.79 -13.94 -9.02
C GLU A 321 6.37 -13.49 -10.42
N PHE A 322 5.37 -12.60 -10.53
CA PHE A 322 4.92 -12.09 -11.83
C PHE A 322 6.02 -11.31 -12.54
N GLU A 323 6.72 -10.39 -11.85
CA GLU A 323 7.80 -9.61 -12.47
C GLU A 323 8.98 -10.51 -12.88
N THR A 324 9.35 -11.50 -12.07
CA THR A 324 10.38 -12.50 -12.44
C THR A 324 9.98 -13.27 -13.70
N LEU A 325 8.73 -13.75 -13.78
CA LEU A 325 8.24 -14.48 -14.94
C LEU A 325 8.15 -13.61 -16.20
N LEU A 326 7.83 -12.31 -16.06
CA LEU A 326 7.87 -11.34 -17.17
C LEU A 326 9.30 -11.17 -17.70
N ASP A 327 10.28 -11.04 -16.80
CA ASP A 327 11.70 -10.92 -17.17
C ASP A 327 12.22 -12.18 -17.86
N GLU A 328 11.94 -13.37 -17.31
CA GLU A 328 12.34 -14.66 -17.89
C GLU A 328 11.78 -14.87 -19.31
N LYS A 329 10.59 -14.33 -19.59
CA LYS A 329 9.92 -14.44 -20.88
C LYS A 329 10.20 -13.26 -21.83
N GLY A 330 11.00 -12.27 -21.41
CA GLY A 330 11.40 -11.14 -22.25
C GLY A 330 10.29 -10.13 -22.51
N PHE A 331 9.42 -9.89 -21.52
CA PHE A 331 8.40 -8.85 -21.58
C PHE A 331 8.90 -7.46 -21.19
N THR A 332 10.04 -7.37 -20.51
CA THR A 332 10.67 -6.08 -20.16
C THR A 332 11.49 -5.53 -21.34
N PRO A 333 11.46 -4.20 -21.57
CA PRO A 333 12.30 -3.58 -22.59
C PRO A 333 13.77 -3.75 -22.20
N SER A 334 14.54 -4.42 -23.07
CA SER A 334 15.99 -4.59 -22.99
C SER A 334 16.70 -3.24 -22.91
N ASN A 335 16.84 -2.67 -21.73
CA ASN A 335 17.62 -1.46 -21.52
C ASN A 335 18.32 -1.43 -20.17
N VAL A 336 19.08 -2.48 -19.85
CA VAL A 336 20.30 -2.36 -19.03
C VAL A 336 21.32 -3.37 -19.57
N LYS A 337 21.98 -3.04 -20.69
CA LYS A 337 23.30 -3.62 -20.96
C LYS A 337 24.31 -2.88 -20.09
N ASN A 338 24.97 -3.65 -19.22
CA ASN A 338 26.18 -3.31 -18.50
C ASN A 338 27.07 -2.35 -19.31
N THR A 339 27.25 -1.13 -18.82
CA THR A 339 28.39 -0.31 -19.20
C THR A 339 29.26 -0.15 -17.97
N THR A 340 30.09 -1.17 -17.75
CA THR A 340 31.34 -1.02 -16.99
C THR A 340 32.23 -0.09 -17.82
N LEU A 341 32.48 1.12 -17.34
CA LEU A 341 33.57 1.95 -17.84
C LEU A 341 34.68 1.97 -16.79
N LYS A 342 35.87 1.65 -17.30
CA LYS A 342 37.16 1.56 -16.64
C LYS A 342 37.62 2.89 -16.06
#